data_AF-A0A951P337-F1
#
_entry.id   AF-A0A951P337-F1
#
_cell.length_a   1.000
_cell.length_b   1.000
_cell.length_c   1.000
_cell.angle_alpha   90.00
_cell.angle_beta   90.00
_cell.angle_gamma   90.00
#
_symmetry.space_group_name_H-M   'P 1'
#
loop_
_entity.id
_entity.type
_entity.pdbx_description
1 polymer ?
#
loop_
_entity_poly.entity_id
_entity_poly.type
_entity_poly.pdbx_seq_one_letter_code
_entity_poly.pdbx_strand_id
1 'polypeptide(L)'
;MRLMYRGVEYEYDPTQGRRGTNDSISQFREPIMLTYRGNRYQLDPNRPARSTVEQEPRELIYRGNRYWVGYPDGKPTLSNVSQPKPVENLALTHRANLQRNLQHRIEIARQKGDNALISLLEAESRQLV
;
A
#
# COMPACT_ATOMS: atom_id res chain seq x y z
N MET A 1 -27.29 -7.55 4.26
CA MET A 1 -26.33 -6.74 5.04
C MET A 1 -26.72 -5.29 4.87
N ARG A 2 -26.84 -4.48 5.93
CA ARG A 2 -27.12 -3.04 5.75
C ARG A 2 -25.81 -2.27 5.68
N LEU A 3 -25.64 -1.48 4.62
CA LEU A 3 -24.44 -0.71 4.32
C LEU A 3 -24.81 0.77 4.30
N MET A 4 -23.97 1.63 4.88
CA MET A 4 -24.19 3.08 4.84
C MET A 4 -23.03 3.73 4.08
N TYR A 5 -23.35 4.46 3.01
CA TYR A 5 -22.37 5.19 2.21
C TYR A 5 -22.84 6.62 1.99
N ARG A 6 -22.01 7.60 2.39
CA ARG A 6 -22.30 9.05 2.30
C ARG A 6 -23.65 9.45 2.90
N GLY A 7 -24.01 8.88 4.05
CA GLY A 7 -25.25 9.22 4.75
C GLY A 7 -26.52 8.61 4.13
N VAL A 8 -26.38 7.77 3.09
CA VAL A 8 -27.49 6.99 2.54
C VAL A 8 -27.34 5.54 2.99
N GLU A 9 -28.40 5.01 3.58
CA GLU A 9 -28.49 3.61 4.00
C GLU A 9 -28.98 2.76 2.83
N TYR A 10 -28.26 1.67 2.56
CA TYR A 10 -28.54 0.72 1.51
C TYR A 10 -28.67 -0.67 2.13
N GLU A 11 -29.78 -1.33 1.86
CA GLU A 11 -29.93 -2.74 2.19
C GLU A 11 -29.26 -3.56 1.08
N TYR A 12 -28.05 -4.07 1.38
CA TYR A 12 -27.35 -4.99 0.51
C TYR A 12 -28.01 -6.36 0.60
N ASP A 13 -28.79 -6.67 -0.43
CA ASP A 13 -29.36 -7.98 -0.66
C ASP A 13 -28.39 -8.81 -1.52
N PRO A 14 -27.65 -9.77 -0.92
CA PRO A 14 -26.65 -10.56 -1.66
C PRO A 14 -27.26 -11.44 -2.76
N THR A 15 -28.59 -11.59 -2.79
CA THR A 15 -29.31 -12.34 -3.83
C THR A 15 -29.69 -11.47 -5.04
N GLN A 16 -29.67 -10.14 -4.90
CA GLN A 16 -30.01 -9.21 -5.99
C GLN A 16 -28.90 -9.04 -7.03
N GLY A 17 -27.71 -9.58 -6.78
CA GLY A 17 -26.72 -9.82 -7.84
C GLY A 17 -27.11 -10.94 -8.81
N ARG A 18 -28.22 -11.67 -8.57
CA ARG A 18 -28.70 -12.78 -9.40
C ARG A 18 -30.21 -12.72 -9.66
N ARG A 19 -30.73 -11.63 -10.23
CA ARG A 19 -31.78 -11.66 -11.27
C ARG A 19 -32.24 -10.25 -11.61
N GLY A 20 -31.68 -9.75 -12.70
CA GLY A 20 -32.12 -8.56 -13.39
C GLY A 20 -31.59 -8.49 -14.82
N THR A 21 -31.26 -9.64 -15.43
CA THR A 21 -31.13 -9.83 -16.88
C THR A 21 -31.32 -11.32 -17.19
N ASN A 22 -32.52 -11.83 -16.91
CA ASN A 22 -33.04 -13.01 -17.59
C ASN A 22 -33.61 -12.65 -18.97
N ASP A 23 -33.08 -11.61 -19.61
CA ASP A 23 -33.23 -11.41 -21.05
C ASP A 23 -31.84 -11.56 -21.67
N SER A 24 -31.63 -12.73 -22.28
CA SER A 24 -30.72 -12.95 -23.41
C SER A 24 -29.31 -12.35 -23.29
N ILE A 25 -28.43 -12.96 -22.47
CA ILE A 25 -26.96 -12.77 -22.60
C ILE A 25 -26.29 -14.07 -23.09
N SER A 26 -27.08 -14.98 -23.65
CA SER A 26 -26.59 -15.96 -24.60
C SER A 26 -26.79 -15.37 -25.99
N GLN A 27 -25.73 -14.79 -26.56
CA GLN A 27 -25.16 -15.20 -27.85
C GLN A 27 -24.47 -14.10 -28.67
N PHE A 28 -24.79 -12.81 -28.55
CA PHE A 28 -24.04 -11.77 -29.28
C PHE A 28 -24.05 -10.44 -28.53
N ARG A 29 -22.97 -10.13 -27.78
CA ARG A 29 -22.75 -8.79 -27.25
C ARG A 29 -21.59 -8.14 -27.99
N GLU A 30 -21.87 -6.96 -28.54
CA GLU A 30 -20.87 -6.08 -29.14
C GLU A 30 -19.75 -5.74 -28.14
N PRO A 31 -18.54 -5.39 -28.62
CA PRO A 31 -17.46 -4.93 -27.76
C PRO A 31 -17.91 -3.76 -26.87
N ILE A 32 -17.76 -3.89 -25.55
CA ILE A 32 -18.06 -2.79 -24.63
C ILE A 32 -16.89 -1.81 -24.69
N MET A 33 -17.15 -0.59 -25.15
CA MET A 33 -16.17 0.48 -25.19
C MET A 33 -16.20 1.27 -23.87
N LEU A 34 -15.09 1.22 -23.12
CA LEU A 34 -14.91 1.95 -21.88
C LEU A 34 -13.91 3.09 -22.11
N THR A 35 -14.18 4.28 -21.57
CA THR A 35 -13.26 5.41 -21.63
C THR A 35 -12.83 5.80 -20.23
N TYR A 36 -11.53 5.78 -19.96
CA TYR A 36 -10.96 6.18 -18.68
C TYR A 36 -9.70 7.03 -18.90
N ARG A 37 -9.69 8.24 -18.34
CA ARG A 37 -8.60 9.23 -18.50
C ARG A 37 -8.17 9.47 -19.95
N GLY A 38 -9.13 9.59 -20.86
CA GLY A 38 -8.87 9.82 -22.29
C GLY A 38 -8.44 8.58 -23.07
N ASN A 39 -8.16 7.46 -22.41
CA ASN A 39 -7.86 6.19 -23.06
C ASN A 39 -9.15 5.39 -23.30
N ARG A 40 -9.25 4.79 -24.48
CA ARG A 40 -10.35 3.91 -24.87
C ARG A 40 -9.92 2.45 -24.71
N TYR A 41 -10.73 1.68 -24.01
CA TYR A 41 -10.55 0.26 -23.76
C TYR A 41 -11.69 -0.49 -24.42
N GLN A 42 -11.35 -1.51 -25.20
CA GLN A 42 -12.31 -2.39 -25.83
C GLN A 42 -12.37 -3.69 -25.02
N LEU A 43 -13.53 -3.98 -24.44
CA LEU A 43 -13.79 -5.21 -23.71
C LEU A 43 -14.72 -6.08 -24.54
N ASP A 44 -14.16 -7.08 -25.22
CA ASP A 44 -14.93 -8.07 -25.98
C ASP A 44 -15.53 -9.12 -25.01
N PRO A 45 -16.86 -9.16 -24.80
CA PRO A 45 -17.49 -10.10 -23.87
C PRO A 45 -17.48 -11.55 -24.37
N ASN A 46 -17.38 -11.72 -25.69
CA ASN A 46 -17.31 -13.01 -26.37
C ASN A 46 -15.88 -13.55 -26.47
N ARG A 47 -14.88 -12.80 -25.99
CA ARG A 47 -13.51 -13.30 -25.94
C ARG A 47 -13.51 -14.46 -24.93
N PRO A 48 -13.05 -15.67 -25.31
CA PRO A 48 -12.91 -16.74 -24.33
C PRO A 48 -12.07 -16.17 -23.18
N ALA A 49 -12.55 -16.34 -21.94
CA ALA A 49 -11.79 -16.00 -20.76
C ALA A 49 -10.39 -16.52 -21.00
N ARG A 50 -9.41 -15.61 -21.11
CA ARG A 50 -8.06 -15.92 -21.55
C ARG A 50 -7.66 -17.16 -20.76
N SER A 51 -7.58 -18.30 -21.45
CA SER A 51 -7.22 -19.57 -20.82
C SER A 51 -6.01 -19.23 -19.99
N THR A 52 -6.07 -19.53 -18.69
CA THR A 52 -4.99 -19.35 -17.74
C THR A 52 -3.70 -19.79 -18.43
N VAL A 53 -3.01 -18.85 -19.05
CA VAL A 53 -1.61 -19.05 -19.45
C VAL A 53 -1.02 -19.34 -18.10
N GLU A 54 -0.60 -20.58 -17.91
CA GLU A 54 0.06 -21.06 -16.70
C GLU A 54 0.94 -19.91 -16.23
N GLN A 55 0.49 -19.23 -15.18
CA GLN A 55 1.14 -18.00 -14.76
C GLN A 55 2.40 -18.49 -14.09
N GLU A 56 3.47 -18.58 -14.88
CA GLU A 56 4.79 -18.92 -14.39
C GLU A 56 5.04 -18.07 -13.15
N PRO A 57 5.47 -18.67 -12.03
CA PRO A 57 5.66 -17.96 -10.79
C PRO A 57 6.67 -16.82 -11.03
N ARG A 58 6.20 -15.58 -10.91
CA ARG A 58 7.01 -14.38 -11.13
C ARG A 58 7.43 -13.78 -9.80
N GLU A 59 8.70 -13.45 -9.73
CA GLU A 59 9.24 -12.60 -8.67
C GLU A 59 8.96 -11.13 -9.00
N LEU A 60 8.34 -10.42 -8.06
CA LEU A 60 8.05 -9.00 -8.13
C LEU A 60 8.81 -8.28 -7.01
N ILE A 61 9.32 -7.09 -7.31
CA ILE A 61 10.02 -6.26 -6.32
C ILE A 61 9.21 -4.97 -6.12
N TYR A 62 8.80 -4.72 -4.88
CA TYR A 62 8.14 -3.48 -4.49
C TYR A 62 8.76 -2.92 -3.21
N ARG A 63 9.29 -1.69 -3.27
CA ARG A 63 9.95 -1.01 -2.15
C ARG A 63 11.04 -1.84 -1.45
N GLY A 64 11.79 -2.62 -2.23
CA GLY A 64 12.85 -3.49 -1.70
C GLY A 64 12.35 -4.82 -1.12
N ASN A 65 11.04 -5.06 -1.08
CA ASN A 65 10.46 -6.33 -0.68
C ASN A 65 10.16 -7.18 -1.92
N ARG A 66 10.52 -8.47 -1.84
CA ARG A 66 10.29 -9.46 -2.87
C ARG A 66 8.97 -10.19 -2.62
N TYR A 67 8.16 -10.30 -3.66
CA TYR A 67 6.85 -10.94 -3.66
C TYR A 67 6.82 -11.98 -4.78
N TRP A 68 6.10 -13.07 -4.56
CA TRP A 68 5.90 -14.11 -5.56
C TRP A 68 4.42 -14.20 -5.90
N VAL A 69 4.07 -14.24 -7.18
CA VAL A 69 2.69 -14.35 -7.67
C VAL A 69 2.60 -15.50 -8.66
N GLY A 70 1.58 -16.36 -8.53
CA GLY A 70 1.27 -17.42 -9.51
C GLY A 70 1.21 -18.87 -8.98
N TYR A 71 1.40 -19.12 -7.68
CA TYR A 71 1.34 -20.50 -7.16
C TYR A 71 -0.12 -20.99 -6.97
N PRO A 72 -0.51 -22.15 -7.53
CA PRO A 72 -1.86 -22.71 -7.38
C PRO A 72 -2.16 -23.14 -5.94
N ASP A 73 -1.15 -23.54 -5.15
CA ASP A 73 -1.33 -24.07 -3.79
C ASP A 73 -1.13 -23.02 -2.69
N GLY A 74 -1.12 -21.74 -3.06
CA GLY A 74 -1.34 -20.63 -2.14
C GLY A 74 -0.26 -20.35 -1.09
N LYS A 75 0.93 -20.97 -1.11
CA LYS A 75 2.05 -20.57 -0.23
C LYS A 75 3.42 -20.85 -0.85
N PRO A 76 4.13 -19.86 -1.42
CA PRO A 76 5.57 -19.87 -1.31
C PRO A 76 5.87 -19.65 0.18
N THR A 77 6.53 -20.62 0.83
CA THR A 77 7.18 -20.42 2.13
C THR A 77 7.87 -19.08 2.07
N LEU A 78 7.45 -18.14 2.92
CA LEU A 78 8.07 -16.82 3.04
C LEU A 78 9.52 -17.06 3.47
N SER A 79 10.43 -17.30 2.52
CA SER A 79 11.88 -17.21 2.72
C SER A 79 12.27 -15.74 2.78
N ASN A 80 11.53 -14.96 3.56
CA ASN A 80 11.91 -13.63 3.98
C ASN A 80 12.16 -13.74 5.47
N VAL A 81 13.40 -14.06 5.80
CA VAL A 81 14.01 -13.25 6.82
C VAL A 81 15.29 -12.72 6.20
N SER A 82 15.15 -11.64 5.42
CA SER A 82 16.02 -10.49 5.66
C SER A 82 15.99 -10.34 7.17
N GLN A 83 16.99 -10.92 7.85
CA GLN A 83 17.05 -10.90 9.29
C GLN A 83 16.78 -9.44 9.66
N PRO A 84 15.75 -9.15 10.48
CA PRO A 84 15.62 -7.81 11.01
C PRO A 84 16.99 -7.52 11.59
N LYS A 85 17.72 -6.56 11.00
CA LYS A 85 19.00 -6.11 11.56
C LYS A 85 18.73 -5.97 13.06
N PRO A 86 19.56 -6.60 13.91
CA PRO A 86 19.21 -6.82 15.31
C PRO A 86 18.71 -5.50 15.88
N VAL A 87 17.52 -5.54 16.47
CA VAL A 87 16.75 -4.35 16.89
C VAL A 87 17.59 -3.42 17.76
N GLU A 88 18.61 -3.97 18.43
CA GLU A 88 19.67 -3.26 19.14
C GLU A 88 20.40 -2.21 18.29
N ASN A 89 20.78 -2.53 17.04
CA ASN A 89 21.40 -1.58 16.13
C ASN A 89 20.46 -0.44 15.74
N LEU A 90 19.15 -0.70 15.67
CA LEU A 90 18.16 0.33 15.37
C LEU A 90 18.04 1.32 16.54
N ALA A 91 17.95 0.83 17.77
CA ALA A 91 17.88 1.69 18.96
C ALA A 91 19.13 2.58 19.10
N LEU A 92 20.32 2.01 18.88
CA LEU A 92 21.58 2.77 18.89
C LEU A 92 21.64 3.81 17.76
N THR A 93 21.25 3.42 16.55
CA THR A 93 21.21 4.33 15.39
C THR A 93 20.20 5.45 15.61
N HIS A 94 19.03 5.14 16.17
CA HIS A 94 18.00 6.11 16.49
C HIS A 94 18.50 7.13 17.52
N ARG A 95 19.14 6.67 18.61
CA ARG A 95 19.74 7.55 19.62
C ARG A 95 20.83 8.45 19.01
N ALA A 96 21.71 7.90 18.19
CA ALA A 96 22.74 8.68 17.50
C ALA A 96 22.15 9.74 16.55
N ASN A 97 21.06 9.40 15.84
CA ASN A 97 20.37 10.33 14.95
C ASN A 97 19.68 11.46 15.73
N LEU A 98 19.04 11.15 16.86
CA LEU A 98 18.44 12.17 17.73
C LEU A 98 19.49 13.14 18.27
N GLN A 99 20.63 12.62 18.74
CA GLN A 99 21.74 13.46 19.22
C GLN A 99 22.28 14.38 18.12
N ARG A 100 22.51 13.84 16.92
CA ARG A 100 22.98 14.62 15.76
C ARG A 100 21.98 15.72 15.38
N ASN A 101 20.69 15.41 15.36
CA ASN A 101 19.64 16.38 15.05
C ASN A 101 19.53 17.48 16.09
N LEU A 102 19.62 17.15 17.39
CA LEU A 102 19.60 18.15 18.45
C LEU A 102 20.82 19.07 18.38
N GLN A 103 22.02 18.52 18.19
CA GLN A 103 23.25 19.31 18.06
C GLN A 103 23.15 20.29 16.90
N HIS A 104 22.67 19.83 15.75
CA HIS A 104 22.46 20.67 14.58
C HIS A 104 21.44 21.79 14.82
N ARG A 105 20.32 21.48 15.49
CA ARG A 105 19.30 22.48 15.84
C ARG A 105 19.82 23.52 16.83
N ILE A 106 20.64 23.11 17.80
CA ILE A 106 21.31 24.03 18.74
C ILE A 106 22.26 24.97 17.99
N GLU A 107 23.04 24.44 17.04
CA GLU A 107 23.96 25.24 16.23
C GLU A 107 23.23 26.27 15.36
N ILE A 108 22.13 25.86 14.71
CA ILE A 108 21.27 26.79 13.96
C ILE A 108 20.66 27.84 14.89
N ALA A 109 20.15 27.44 16.05
CA ALA A 109 19.55 28.38 17.02
C ALA A 109 20.60 29.37 17.55
N ARG A 110 21.85 28.94 17.76
CA ARG A 110 22.99 29.80 18.11
C ARG A 110 23.32 30.80 17.01
N GLN A 111 23.34 30.37 15.75
CA GLN A 111 23.56 31.27 14.61
C GLN A 111 22.45 32.32 14.50
N LYS A 112 21.22 31.96 14.85
CA LYS A 112 20.06 32.87 14.85
C LYS A 112 19.97 33.76 16.09
N GLY A 113 20.65 33.41 17.18
CA GLY A 113 20.56 34.12 18.47
C GLY A 113 19.31 33.80 19.28
N ASP A 114 18.60 32.70 18.97
CA ASP A 114 17.34 32.32 19.62
C ASP A 114 17.59 31.63 20.97
N ASN A 115 17.93 32.41 21.99
CA ASN A 115 18.30 31.91 23.33
C ASN A 115 17.21 31.06 23.99
N ALA A 116 15.93 31.39 23.81
CA ALA A 116 14.83 30.61 24.36
C ALA A 116 14.75 29.19 23.76
N LEU A 117 15.02 29.06 22.46
CA LEU A 117 15.04 27.78 21.77
C LEU A 117 16.25 26.95 22.19
N ILE A 118 17.40 27.60 22.39
CA ILE A 118 18.62 26.93 22.89
C ILE A 118 18.35 26.31 24.26
N SER A 119 17.76 27.05 25.21
CA SER A 119 17.45 26.53 26.54
C SER A 119 16.51 25.32 26.52
N LEU A 120 15.51 25.33 25.62
CA LEU A 120 14.60 24.19 25.45
C LEU A 120 15.33 22.96 24.89
N LEU A 121 16.13 23.13 23.84
CA LEU A 121 16.90 22.04 23.23
C LEU A 121 17.96 21.47 24.17
N GLU A 122 18.56 22.31 25.03
CA GLU A 122 19.47 21.87 26.08
C GLU A 122 18.76 21.09 27.19
N ALA A 123 17.49 21.42 27.51
CA ALA A 123 16.69 20.62 28.42
C ALA A 123 16.32 19.26 27.79
N GLU A 124 15.97 19.24 26.50
CA GLU A 124 15.63 18.03 25.75
C GLU A 124 16.85 17.09 25.63
N SER A 125 18.06 17.64 25.47
CA SER A 125 19.29 16.83 25.42
C SER A 125 19.60 16.13 26.74
N ARG A 126 19.29 16.76 27.89
CA ARG A 126 19.47 16.16 29.23
C ARG A 126 18.52 15.01 29.50
N GLN A 127 17.34 15.00 28.88
CA GLN A 127 16.36 13.91 29.03
C GLN A 127 16.69 12.67 28.21
N LEU A 128 17.54 12.80 27.18
CA LEU A 128 17.97 11.69 26.31
C LEU A 128 19.24 10.98 26.79
N VAL A 129 19.89 11.48 27.86
CA VAL A 129 21.03 10.83 28.53
C VAL A 129 20.52 9.68 29.39
#